data_AF-A0A1W0E7A3-F1
#
_entry.id   AF-A0A1W0E7A3-F1
#
_cell.length_a   1.000
_cell.length_b   1.000
_cell.length_c   1.000
_cell.angle_alpha   90.00
_cell.angle_beta   90.00
_cell.angle_gamma   90.00
#
_symmetry.space_group_name_H-M   'P 1'
#
loop_
_entity.id
_entity.type
_entity.pdbx_description
1 polymer ?
#
loop_
_entity_poly.entity_id
_entity_poly.type
_entity_poly.pdbx_seq_one_letter_code
_entity_poly.pdbx_strand_id
1 'polypeptide(L)'
;MPKLKIRTELKNKFKYYDTKIFFDEMKDYGMDLPVEKYMKSWLDEGEIKLLHKPGENKQINEKIMREHLERTKGKVVTRFPPEPNGMLHIGHAKALNLNFEYAKKFGGITYMRFDDTNPKNEADELYDGILEDVKWLGFEPYAITASSDYFDKMLEMSKRLIKKGSAYVDFCSLEEIRNRRSKYQQERDGGNDDPCILSPYRNVSIEENEKEFEKMLKGNIKMESVFYALKCHWNQRIL
;
A
#
# COMPACT_ATOMS: atom_id res chain seq x y z
N MET A 1 12.94 -20.24 12.56
CA MET A 1 14.35 -20.18 12.99
C MET A 1 15.36 -20.78 12.00
N PRO A 2 15.27 -22.02 11.47
CA PRO A 2 16.29 -22.56 10.54
C PRO A 2 16.37 -21.82 9.19
N LYS A 3 15.21 -21.40 8.65
CA LYS A 3 15.10 -20.73 7.36
C LYS A 3 15.75 -19.33 7.34
N LEU A 4 15.72 -18.60 8.47
CA LEU A 4 16.31 -17.26 8.57
C LEU A 4 17.84 -17.33 8.53
N LYS A 5 18.43 -18.27 9.28
CA LYS A 5 19.88 -18.51 9.28
C LYS A 5 20.42 -18.88 7.89
N ILE A 6 19.77 -19.83 7.20
CA ILE A 6 20.15 -20.22 5.84
C ILE A 6 20.08 -19.01 4.88
N ARG A 7 19.06 -18.15 5.02
CA ARG A 7 18.91 -16.95 4.20
C ARG A 7 20.06 -15.97 4.43
N THR A 8 20.41 -15.67 5.67
CA THR A 8 21.54 -14.80 6.01
C THR A 8 22.86 -15.35 5.47
N GLU A 9 23.09 -16.66 5.58
CA GLU A 9 24.28 -17.31 5.00
C GLU A 9 24.32 -17.19 3.46
N LEU A 10 23.18 -17.37 2.79
CA LEU A 10 23.08 -17.20 1.34
C LEU A 10 23.32 -15.75 0.91
N LYS A 11 22.80 -14.76 1.63
CA LYS A 11 23.06 -13.34 1.36
C LYS A 11 24.54 -12.96 1.47
N ASN A 12 25.25 -13.57 2.41
CA ASN A 12 26.70 -13.37 2.55
C ASN A 12 27.49 -14.01 1.40
N LYS A 13 26.98 -15.09 0.81
CA LYS A 13 27.58 -15.77 -0.36
C LYS A 13 27.24 -15.08 -1.68
N PHE A 14 26.02 -14.59 -1.83
CA PHE A 14 25.52 -13.93 -3.04
C PHE A 14 25.38 -12.43 -2.78
N LYS A 15 26.31 -11.64 -3.32
CA LYS A 15 26.18 -10.18 -3.31
C LYS A 15 25.05 -9.74 -4.24
N TYR A 16 24.41 -8.62 -3.92
CA TYR A 16 23.56 -7.94 -4.88
C TYR A 16 24.42 -7.44 -6.05
N TYR A 17 24.05 -7.87 -7.25
CA TYR A 17 24.70 -7.48 -8.49
C TYR A 17 23.78 -6.49 -9.23
N ASP A 18 24.13 -5.21 -9.15
CA ASP A 18 23.64 -4.21 -10.10
C ASP A 18 24.33 -4.46 -11.45
N THR A 19 23.59 -4.21 -12.53
CA THR A 19 24.10 -4.19 -13.91
C THR A 19 25.39 -3.39 -14.03
N LYS A 20 25.53 -2.28 -13.30
CA LYS A 20 26.78 -1.51 -13.26
C LYS A 20 27.97 -2.29 -12.67
N ILE A 21 27.76 -2.98 -11.54
CA ILE A 21 28.79 -3.80 -10.89
C ILE A 21 29.20 -4.95 -11.81
N PHE A 22 28.23 -5.62 -12.43
CA PHE A 22 28.51 -6.69 -13.39
C PHE A 22 29.36 -6.20 -14.56
N PHE A 23 28.99 -5.07 -15.18
CA PHE A 23 29.75 -4.56 -16.32
C PHE A 23 31.12 -4.00 -15.92
N ASP A 24 31.26 -3.41 -14.73
CA ASP A 24 32.55 -3.00 -14.21
C ASP A 24 33.46 -4.21 -13.97
N GLU A 25 32.95 -5.33 -13.44
CA GLU A 25 33.72 -6.58 -13.33
C GLU A 25 34.06 -7.19 -14.71
N MET A 26 33.16 -7.11 -15.71
CA MET A 26 33.44 -7.62 -17.06
C MET A 26 34.60 -6.89 -17.74
N LYS A 27 34.92 -5.64 -17.36
CA LYS A 27 36.13 -4.94 -17.81
C LYS A 27 37.40 -5.66 -17.39
N ASP A 28 37.42 -6.24 -16.19
CA ASP A 28 38.57 -7.02 -15.69
C ASP A 28 38.79 -8.31 -16.51
N TYR A 29 37.76 -8.77 -17.23
CA TYR A 29 37.82 -9.89 -18.18
C TYR A 29 38.07 -9.46 -19.64
N GLY A 30 38.41 -8.18 -19.87
CA GLY A 30 38.68 -7.65 -21.22
C GLY A 30 37.44 -7.41 -22.07
N MET A 31 36.25 -7.46 -21.48
CA MET A 31 34.99 -7.18 -22.17
C MET A 31 34.57 -5.72 -21.94
N ASP A 32 35.14 -4.81 -22.74
CA ASP A 32 34.77 -3.39 -22.74
C ASP A 32 33.48 -3.16 -23.55
N LEU A 33 32.35 -3.50 -22.93
CA LEU A 33 31.02 -3.33 -23.52
C LEU A 33 30.57 -1.86 -23.37
N PRO A 34 29.97 -1.22 -24.40
CA PRO A 34 29.45 0.14 -24.29
C PRO A 34 28.14 0.15 -23.49
N VAL A 35 28.26 0.03 -22.17
CA VAL A 35 27.17 -0.16 -21.20
C VAL A 35 26.08 0.89 -21.38
N GLU A 36 26.46 2.14 -21.61
CA GLU A 36 25.57 3.29 -21.76
C GLU A 36 24.59 3.11 -22.94
N LYS A 37 25.00 2.38 -23.98
CA LYS A 37 24.16 2.08 -25.16
C LYS A 37 23.04 1.08 -24.84
N TYR A 38 23.21 0.26 -23.81
CA TYR A 38 22.26 -0.78 -23.39
C TYR A 38 21.51 -0.41 -22.10
N MET A 39 21.92 0.65 -21.41
CA MET A 39 21.26 1.20 -20.22
C MET A 39 20.03 2.06 -20.56
N LYS A 40 19.19 1.64 -21.51
CA LYS A 40 17.86 2.24 -21.59
C LYS A 40 17.11 1.84 -20.32
N SER A 41 16.85 2.82 -19.47
CA SER A 41 16.18 2.56 -18.20
C SER A 41 14.80 1.97 -18.50
N TRP A 42 14.51 0.78 -17.97
CA TRP A 42 13.19 0.14 -18.08
C TRP A 42 12.03 1.02 -17.56
N LEU A 43 12.34 2.04 -16.75
CA LEU A 43 11.39 3.06 -16.29
C LEU A 43 10.95 4.05 -17.40
N ASP A 44 11.63 4.09 -18.55
CA ASP A 44 11.25 4.89 -19.73
C ASP A 44 10.32 4.13 -20.69
N GLU A 45 9.89 2.94 -20.30
CA GLU A 45 9.12 2.03 -21.14
C GLU A 45 7.75 1.71 -20.54
N GLY A 46 6.89 1.11 -21.37
CA GLY A 46 5.57 0.63 -20.95
C GLY A 46 4.68 1.71 -20.34
N GLU A 47 3.96 1.33 -19.28
CA GLU A 47 3.02 2.20 -18.56
C GLU A 47 3.73 3.14 -17.57
N ILE A 48 4.96 2.83 -17.16
CA ILE A 48 5.70 3.61 -16.15
C ILE A 48 6.04 5.00 -16.69
N LYS A 49 6.37 5.10 -17.99
CA LYS A 49 6.61 6.39 -18.65
C LYS A 49 5.36 7.28 -18.73
N LEU A 50 4.16 6.70 -18.57
CA LEU A 50 2.88 7.41 -18.62
C LEU A 50 2.46 7.93 -17.25
N LEU A 51 3.23 7.63 -16.20
CA LEU A 51 2.99 8.21 -14.89
C LEU A 51 3.15 9.73 -14.96
N HIS A 52 2.18 10.44 -14.35
CA HIS A 52 2.17 11.88 -14.22
C HIS A 52 3.41 12.42 -13.48
N LYS A 53 3.73 13.71 -13.67
CA LYS A 53 4.72 14.37 -12.82
C LYS A 53 4.11 14.76 -11.47
N PRO A 54 4.94 14.98 -10.42
CA PRO A 54 4.45 15.53 -9.16
C PRO A 54 3.64 16.81 -9.37
N GLY A 55 2.41 16.81 -8.90
CA GLY A 55 1.49 17.96 -9.02
C GLY A 55 0.57 17.94 -10.24
N GLU A 56 0.67 16.94 -11.12
CA GLU A 56 -0.21 16.82 -12.30
C GLU A 56 -1.38 15.85 -12.08
N ASN A 57 -1.47 15.18 -10.93
CA ASN A 57 -2.67 14.42 -10.56
C ASN A 57 -3.87 15.33 -10.35
N LYS A 58 -5.03 14.87 -10.84
CA LYS A 58 -6.31 15.50 -10.55
C LYS A 58 -6.56 15.53 -9.05
N GLN A 59 -7.02 16.68 -8.56
CA GLN A 59 -7.39 16.90 -7.17
C GLN A 59 -8.79 17.49 -7.10
N ILE A 60 -9.46 17.27 -5.97
CA ILE A 60 -10.82 17.77 -5.73
C ILE A 60 -10.83 19.31 -5.63
N ASN A 61 -9.74 19.92 -5.15
CA ASN A 61 -9.55 21.36 -5.14
C ASN A 61 -8.06 21.75 -5.16
N GLU A 62 -7.79 23.00 -5.52
CA GLU A 62 -6.43 23.56 -5.63
C GLU A 62 -5.70 23.63 -4.29
N LYS A 63 -6.43 23.83 -3.18
CA LYS A 63 -5.83 23.91 -1.84
C LYS A 63 -5.08 22.61 -1.48
N ILE A 64 -5.67 21.46 -1.79
CA ILE A 64 -5.02 20.15 -1.56
C ILE A 64 -3.74 20.05 -2.38
N MET A 65 -3.77 20.47 -3.65
CA MET A 65 -2.58 20.43 -4.50
C MET A 65 -1.48 21.36 -3.99
N ARG A 66 -1.84 22.58 -3.57
CA ARG A 66 -0.89 23.53 -2.99
C ARG A 66 -0.24 22.97 -1.72
N GLU A 67 -1.03 22.47 -0.78
CA GLU A 67 -0.51 21.87 0.47
C GLU A 67 0.35 20.63 0.19
N HIS A 68 0.00 19.84 -0.83
CA HIS A 68 0.80 18.71 -1.29
C HIS A 68 2.17 19.18 -1.78
N LEU A 69 2.22 20.13 -2.72
CA LEU A 69 3.47 20.66 -3.28
C LEU A 69 4.32 21.40 -2.24
N GLU A 70 3.70 22.08 -1.27
CA GLU A 70 4.42 22.69 -0.14
C GLU A 70 5.14 21.65 0.72
N ARG A 71 4.54 20.47 0.92
CA ARG A 71 5.12 19.37 1.72
C ARG A 71 6.16 18.57 0.93
N THR A 72 5.86 18.21 -0.32
CA THR A 72 6.73 17.36 -1.16
C THR A 72 7.82 18.14 -1.85
N LYS A 73 7.69 19.48 -1.93
CA LYS A 73 8.56 20.36 -2.72
C LYS A 73 8.64 19.94 -4.20
N GLY A 74 7.55 19.37 -4.73
CA GLY A 74 7.48 18.87 -6.10
C GLY A 74 8.33 17.62 -6.37
N LYS A 75 8.83 16.95 -5.32
CA LYS A 75 9.59 15.70 -5.47
C LYS A 75 8.67 14.51 -5.61
N VAL A 76 9.15 13.48 -6.33
CA VAL A 76 8.53 12.16 -6.33
C VAL A 76 8.60 11.57 -4.91
N VAL A 77 7.48 11.06 -4.42
CA VAL A 77 7.40 10.37 -3.13
C VAL A 77 6.72 9.02 -3.34
N THR A 78 7.48 7.93 -3.16
CA THR A 78 6.98 6.56 -3.27
C THR A 78 6.99 5.88 -1.89
N ARG A 79 6.43 4.67 -1.82
CA ARG A 79 6.47 3.86 -0.61
C ARG A 79 6.52 2.38 -0.95
N PHE A 80 7.26 1.61 -0.17
CA PHE A 80 7.14 0.15 -0.15
C PHE A 80 6.39 -0.25 1.13
N PRO A 81 5.19 -0.85 1.03
CA PRO A 81 4.40 -1.19 2.21
C PRO A 81 4.26 -2.70 2.45
N PRO A 82 5.29 -3.40 2.97
CA PRO A 82 5.21 -4.81 3.27
C PRO A 82 4.40 -5.07 4.55
N GLU A 83 3.65 -6.17 4.56
CA GLU A 83 3.06 -6.70 5.79
C GLU A 83 4.17 -7.43 6.58
N PRO A 84 4.30 -7.19 7.90
CA PRO A 84 5.34 -7.82 8.73
C PRO A 84 5.00 -9.26 9.16
N ASN A 85 4.12 -9.95 8.42
CA ASN A 85 3.65 -11.30 8.75
C ASN A 85 4.32 -12.40 7.92
N GLY A 86 5.18 -12.03 6.96
CA GLY A 86 5.83 -12.95 6.04
C GLY A 86 7.15 -12.40 5.49
N MET A 87 8.04 -13.31 5.08
CA MET A 87 9.32 -12.94 4.49
C MET A 87 9.17 -12.44 3.05
N LEU A 88 10.06 -11.53 2.62
CA LEU A 88 10.08 -11.11 1.23
C LEU A 88 10.49 -12.25 0.30
N HIS A 89 9.63 -12.57 -0.66
CA HIS A 89 9.94 -13.40 -1.83
C HIS A 89 10.26 -12.58 -3.08
N ILE A 90 10.68 -13.24 -4.17
CA ILE A 90 11.09 -12.62 -5.44
C ILE A 90 10.09 -11.61 -6.03
N GLY A 91 8.78 -11.84 -5.86
CA GLY A 91 7.75 -10.89 -6.29
C GLY A 91 7.92 -9.49 -5.67
N HIS A 92 8.42 -9.38 -4.44
CA HIS A 92 8.70 -8.10 -3.78
C HIS A 92 9.89 -7.38 -4.39
N ALA A 93 10.84 -8.09 -5.00
CA ALA A 93 11.98 -7.45 -5.66
C ALA A 93 11.51 -6.51 -6.78
N LYS A 94 10.46 -6.89 -7.54
CA LYS A 94 9.87 -6.00 -8.56
C LYS A 94 9.28 -4.73 -7.95
N ALA A 95 8.53 -4.86 -6.86
CA ALA A 95 7.92 -3.72 -6.17
C ALA A 95 8.97 -2.79 -5.55
N LEU A 96 10.02 -3.36 -4.95
CA LEU A 96 11.15 -2.60 -4.42
C LEU A 96 11.88 -1.84 -5.52
N ASN A 97 12.33 -2.54 -6.58
CA ASN A 97 13.00 -1.90 -7.71
C ASN A 97 12.16 -0.77 -8.31
N LEU A 98 10.85 -1.00 -8.54
CA LEU A 98 9.98 0.04 -9.06
C LEU A 98 9.92 1.26 -8.14
N ASN A 99 9.64 1.08 -6.86
CA ASN A 99 9.44 2.22 -5.95
C ASN A 99 10.76 2.99 -5.71
N PHE A 100 11.86 2.28 -5.48
CA PHE A 100 13.15 2.88 -5.16
C PHE A 100 13.87 3.46 -6.39
N GLU A 101 13.97 2.73 -7.50
CA GLU A 101 14.63 3.26 -8.70
C GLU A 101 13.82 4.37 -9.36
N TYR A 102 12.47 4.33 -9.30
CA TYR A 102 11.65 5.44 -9.79
C TYR A 102 11.88 6.71 -8.97
N ALA A 103 11.87 6.62 -7.63
CA ALA A 103 12.18 7.77 -6.78
C ALA A 103 13.60 8.29 -7.06
N LYS A 104 14.61 7.40 -7.09
CA LYS A 104 16.01 7.75 -7.37
C LYS A 104 16.19 8.46 -8.72
N LYS A 105 15.59 7.93 -9.78
CA LYS A 105 15.65 8.51 -11.13
C LYS A 105 15.12 9.94 -11.18
N PHE A 106 14.07 10.24 -10.42
CA PHE A 106 13.42 11.56 -10.41
C PHE A 106 13.80 12.41 -9.18
N GLY A 107 14.92 12.10 -8.49
CA GLY A 107 15.40 12.88 -7.35
C GLY A 107 14.44 12.91 -6.14
N GLY A 108 13.60 11.89 -6.04
CA GLY A 108 12.57 11.70 -5.03
C GLY A 108 13.04 10.93 -3.80
N ILE A 109 12.06 10.49 -3.02
CA ILE A 109 12.27 9.70 -1.78
C ILE A 109 11.31 8.51 -1.73
N THR A 110 11.74 7.44 -1.06
CA THR A 110 10.93 6.25 -0.82
C THR A 110 10.79 6.00 0.67
N TYR A 111 9.55 5.91 1.16
CA TYR A 111 9.27 5.47 2.52
C TYR A 111 9.22 3.94 2.58
N MET A 112 9.78 3.37 3.65
CA MET A 112 9.43 2.01 4.05
C MET A 112 8.28 2.12 5.05
N ARG A 113 7.09 1.60 4.71
CA ARG A 113 5.92 1.70 5.61
C ARG A 113 5.37 0.33 5.95
N PHE A 114 5.72 -0.21 7.12
CA PHE A 114 5.16 -1.48 7.57
C PHE A 114 3.64 -1.39 7.66
N ASP A 115 2.94 -2.35 7.04
CA ASP A 115 1.49 -2.45 7.13
C ASP A 115 1.09 -3.34 8.30
N ASP A 116 1.21 -2.80 9.51
CA ASP A 116 1.02 -3.45 10.81
C ASP A 116 -0.40 -3.23 11.38
N THR A 117 -1.40 -3.23 10.50
CA THR A 117 -2.80 -3.03 10.91
C THR A 117 -3.40 -4.25 11.63
N ASN A 118 -2.71 -5.39 11.65
CA ASN A 118 -3.16 -6.63 12.28
C ASN A 118 -2.30 -6.97 13.51
N PRO A 119 -2.83 -6.81 14.74
CA PRO A 119 -2.07 -7.01 15.98
C PRO A 119 -1.70 -8.47 16.28
N LYS A 120 -2.19 -9.46 15.51
CA LYS A 120 -1.97 -10.89 15.80
C LYS A 120 -0.67 -11.47 15.23
N ASN A 121 0.03 -10.75 14.36
CA ASN A 121 1.09 -11.32 13.51
C ASN A 121 2.45 -10.62 13.63
N GLU A 122 2.71 -9.94 14.74
CA GLU A 122 3.97 -9.22 14.94
C GLU A 122 5.03 -10.16 15.53
N ALA A 123 6.08 -10.42 14.75
CA ALA A 123 7.32 -10.96 15.26
C ALA A 123 8.44 -9.98 14.88
N ASP A 124 9.11 -9.39 15.87
CA ASP A 124 10.20 -8.41 15.67
C ASP A 124 11.27 -8.95 14.69
N GLU A 125 11.52 -10.27 14.72
CA GLU A 125 12.45 -10.94 13.80
C GLU A 125 12.08 -10.78 12.30
N LEU A 126 10.79 -10.62 11.98
CA LEU A 126 10.33 -10.40 10.61
C LEU A 126 10.58 -8.96 10.15
N TYR A 127 10.42 -7.98 11.05
CA TYR A 127 10.75 -6.59 10.76
C TYR A 127 12.23 -6.46 10.38
N ASP A 128 13.11 -6.99 11.23
CA ASP A 128 14.55 -6.95 11.01
C ASP A 128 14.94 -7.69 9.72
N GLY A 129 14.38 -8.89 9.49
CA GLY A 129 14.65 -9.66 8.28
C GLY A 129 14.23 -8.94 6.99
N ILE A 130 13.10 -8.22 7.00
CA ILE A 130 12.63 -7.40 5.86
C ILE A 130 13.60 -6.24 5.63
N LEU A 131 14.01 -5.51 6.67
CA LEU A 131 14.96 -4.40 6.52
C LEU A 131 16.32 -4.88 6.02
N GLU A 132 16.81 -6.02 6.51
CA GLU A 132 18.01 -6.66 6.00
C GLU A 132 17.89 -7.06 4.53
N ASP A 133 16.72 -7.56 4.09
CA ASP A 133 16.48 -7.89 2.68
C ASP A 133 16.53 -6.64 1.79
N VAL A 134 15.88 -5.55 2.23
CA VAL A 134 15.86 -4.27 1.51
C VAL A 134 17.28 -3.70 1.39
N LYS A 135 18.04 -3.70 2.50
CA LYS A 135 19.43 -3.26 2.52
C LYS A 135 20.33 -4.16 1.66
N TRP A 136 20.12 -5.48 1.71
CA TRP A 136 20.87 -6.44 0.89
C TRP A 136 20.64 -6.20 -0.61
N LEU A 137 19.44 -5.79 -1.01
CA LEU A 137 19.12 -5.39 -2.39
C LEU A 137 19.65 -4.00 -2.78
N GLY A 138 20.43 -3.33 -1.91
CA GLY A 138 21.06 -2.04 -2.21
C GLY A 138 20.12 -0.83 -2.06
N PHE A 139 18.97 -1.00 -1.40
CA PHE A 139 18.02 0.08 -1.18
C PHE A 139 18.10 0.67 0.22
N GLU A 140 18.00 1.99 0.32
CA GLU A 140 17.98 2.73 1.58
C GLU A 140 16.72 3.59 1.66
N PRO A 141 15.79 3.32 2.59
CA PRO A 141 14.58 4.12 2.74
C PRO A 141 14.89 5.49 3.34
N TYR A 142 14.14 6.51 2.90
CA TYR A 142 14.21 7.86 3.46
C TYR A 142 13.78 7.88 4.93
N ALA A 143 12.72 7.14 5.26
CA ALA A 143 12.23 6.95 6.61
C ALA A 143 11.51 5.60 6.70
N ILE A 144 11.52 5.04 7.90
CA ILE A 144 10.75 3.85 8.26
C ILE A 144 9.56 4.33 9.12
N THR A 145 8.36 3.95 8.72
CA THR A 145 7.11 4.28 9.41
C THR A 145 6.24 3.03 9.52
N ALA A 146 5.20 3.10 10.33
CA ALA A 146 4.18 2.06 10.44
C ALA A 146 2.80 2.60 10.06
N SER A 147 1.86 1.71 9.73
CA SER A 147 0.45 2.07 9.56
C SER A 147 -0.15 2.47 10.93
N SER A 148 0.27 1.80 12.00
CA SER A 148 -0.14 2.05 13.39
C SER A 148 0.22 3.45 13.90
N ASP A 149 1.32 4.05 13.42
CA ASP A 149 1.70 5.45 13.68
C ASP A 149 0.57 6.46 13.36
N TYR A 150 -0.36 6.07 12.50
CA TYR A 150 -1.45 6.93 12.02
C TYR A 150 -2.83 6.54 12.57
N PHE A 151 -2.94 5.62 13.53
CA PHE A 151 -4.26 5.16 14.03
C PHE A 151 -5.14 6.27 14.59
N ASP A 152 -4.58 7.22 15.35
CA ASP A 152 -5.36 8.37 15.84
C ASP A 152 -5.97 9.18 14.69
N LYS A 153 -5.19 9.37 13.62
CA LYS A 153 -5.62 10.11 12.44
C LYS A 153 -6.65 9.32 11.63
N MET A 154 -6.46 8.01 11.49
CA MET A 154 -7.45 7.12 10.86
C MET A 154 -8.76 7.13 11.66
N LEU A 155 -8.70 7.10 12.98
CA LEU A 155 -9.86 7.18 13.86
C LEU A 155 -10.59 8.52 13.70
N GLU A 156 -9.86 9.63 13.70
CA GLU A 156 -10.42 10.95 13.44
C GLU A 156 -11.15 11.00 12.08
N MET A 157 -10.51 10.46 11.03
CA MET A 157 -11.10 10.40 9.69
C MET A 157 -12.35 9.51 9.66
N SER A 158 -12.37 8.39 10.37
CA SER A 158 -13.53 7.51 10.49
C SER A 158 -14.72 8.22 11.14
N LYS A 159 -14.49 8.94 12.25
CA LYS A 159 -15.54 9.76 12.88
C LYS A 159 -16.05 10.85 11.94
N ARG A 160 -15.15 11.52 11.20
CA ARG A 160 -15.54 12.53 10.20
C ARG A 160 -16.38 11.93 9.07
N LEU A 161 -16.09 10.71 8.62
CA LEU A 161 -16.84 10.04 7.56
C LEU A 161 -18.26 9.66 8.03
N ILE A 162 -18.43 9.21 9.28
CA ILE A 162 -19.76 9.00 9.87
C ILE A 162 -20.54 10.32 9.92
N LYS A 163 -19.93 11.39 10.42
CA LYS A 163 -20.55 12.73 10.48
C LYS A 163 -20.99 13.27 9.13
N LYS A 164 -20.28 12.92 8.06
CA LYS A 164 -20.63 13.27 6.67
C LYS A 164 -21.67 12.32 6.05
N GLY A 165 -22.17 11.34 6.80
CA GLY A 165 -23.06 10.30 6.29
C GLY A 165 -22.41 9.38 5.27
N SER A 166 -21.07 9.36 5.16
CA SER A 166 -20.29 8.58 4.18
C SER A 166 -19.81 7.24 4.72
N ALA A 167 -20.09 6.92 5.98
CA ALA A 167 -19.83 5.62 6.60
C ALA A 167 -20.97 5.23 7.54
N TYR A 168 -21.03 3.94 7.90
CA TYR A 168 -22.02 3.38 8.81
C TYR A 168 -21.48 2.14 9.54
N VAL A 169 -22.12 1.79 10.64
CA VAL A 169 -21.88 0.56 11.40
C VAL A 169 -22.81 -0.54 10.87
N ASP A 170 -22.23 -1.64 10.41
CA ASP A 170 -22.92 -2.76 9.79
C ASP A 170 -22.91 -3.97 10.74
N PHE A 171 -24.09 -4.43 11.18
CA PHE A 171 -24.24 -5.61 12.05
C PHE A 171 -24.59 -6.87 11.27
N CYS A 172 -24.53 -6.85 9.93
CA CYS A 172 -24.66 -8.07 9.15
C CYS A 172 -23.56 -9.06 9.52
N SER A 173 -23.93 -10.32 9.65
CA SER A 173 -23.01 -11.44 9.73
C SER A 173 -22.14 -11.55 8.47
N LEU A 174 -21.00 -12.22 8.60
CA LEU A 174 -20.11 -12.50 7.45
C LEU A 174 -20.84 -13.23 6.31
N GLU A 175 -21.77 -14.12 6.65
CA GLU A 175 -22.58 -14.85 5.67
C GLU A 175 -23.53 -13.90 4.91
N GLU A 176 -24.24 -13.01 5.62
CA GLU A 176 -25.10 -12.01 4.98
C GLU A 176 -24.30 -11.04 4.10
N ILE A 177 -23.11 -10.62 4.54
CA ILE A 177 -22.21 -9.78 3.73
C ILE A 177 -21.78 -10.53 2.46
N ARG A 178 -21.38 -11.80 2.58
CA ARG A 178 -20.99 -12.64 1.44
C ARG A 178 -22.15 -12.83 0.47
N ASN A 179 -23.33 -13.21 0.96
CA ASN A 179 -24.53 -13.42 0.15
C ASN A 179 -24.93 -12.15 -0.60
N ARG A 180 -24.87 -10.99 0.07
CA ARG A 180 -25.11 -9.68 -0.56
C ARG A 180 -24.11 -9.38 -1.68
N ARG A 181 -22.81 -9.62 -1.46
CA ARG A 181 -21.78 -9.44 -2.50
C ARG A 181 -21.97 -10.39 -3.69
N SER A 182 -22.31 -11.66 -3.42
CA SER A 182 -22.58 -12.65 -4.47
C SER A 182 -23.79 -12.28 -5.32
N LYS A 183 -24.90 -11.85 -4.70
CA LYS A 183 -26.08 -11.36 -5.42
C LYS A 183 -25.75 -10.13 -6.27
N TYR A 184 -24.96 -9.20 -5.73
CA TYR A 184 -24.54 -8.01 -6.46
C TYR A 184 -23.76 -8.39 -7.73
N GLN A 185 -22.82 -9.34 -7.60
CA GLN A 185 -22.05 -9.84 -8.74
C GLN A 185 -22.93 -10.55 -9.77
N GLN A 186 -23.87 -11.38 -9.33
CA GLN A 186 -24.81 -12.08 -10.21
C GLN A 186 -25.69 -11.10 -11.00
N GLU A 187 -26.24 -10.08 -10.35
CA GLU A 187 -27.02 -9.05 -11.05
C GLU A 187 -26.16 -8.28 -12.06
N ARG A 188 -24.92 -7.94 -11.69
CA ARG A 188 -23.98 -7.26 -12.59
C ARG A 188 -23.66 -8.10 -13.83
N ASP A 189 -23.35 -9.37 -13.64
CA ASP A 189 -23.04 -10.29 -14.73
C ASP A 189 -24.30 -10.64 -15.56
N GLY A 190 -25.48 -10.48 -14.98
CA GLY A 190 -26.79 -10.57 -15.65
C GLY A 190 -27.19 -9.32 -16.43
N GLY A 191 -26.32 -8.32 -16.55
CA GLY A 191 -26.55 -7.09 -17.33
C GLY A 191 -27.21 -5.95 -16.55
N ASN A 192 -27.33 -6.05 -15.22
CA ASN A 192 -27.69 -4.90 -14.39
C ASN A 192 -26.44 -4.06 -14.11
N ASP A 193 -26.29 -2.95 -14.82
CA ASP A 193 -25.14 -2.06 -14.67
C ASP A 193 -25.07 -1.32 -13.32
N ASP A 194 -26.14 -1.31 -12.51
CA ASP A 194 -26.13 -0.72 -11.16
C ASP A 194 -27.00 -1.50 -10.15
N PRO A 195 -26.54 -2.68 -9.68
CA PRO A 195 -27.28 -3.48 -8.70
C PRO A 195 -27.39 -2.78 -7.34
N CYS A 196 -28.61 -2.46 -6.91
CA CYS A 196 -28.85 -1.76 -5.64
C CYS A 196 -29.05 -2.74 -4.46
N ILE A 197 -28.00 -3.48 -4.09
CA ILE A 197 -28.06 -4.44 -2.97
C ILE A 197 -27.34 -3.85 -1.74
N LEU A 198 -28.09 -3.10 -0.94
CA LEU A 198 -27.57 -2.34 0.21
C LEU A 198 -27.65 -3.12 1.53
N SER A 199 -26.84 -2.74 2.51
CA SER A 199 -27.01 -3.23 3.89
C SER A 199 -28.29 -2.66 4.48
N PRO A 200 -29.06 -3.43 5.28
CA PRO A 200 -30.16 -2.87 6.07
C PRO A 200 -29.68 -1.74 7.01
N TYR A 201 -28.41 -1.76 7.42
CA TYR A 201 -27.83 -0.75 8.30
C TYR A 201 -27.31 0.50 7.56
N ARG A 202 -27.27 0.49 6.21
CA ARG A 202 -26.64 1.57 5.42
C ARG A 202 -27.30 2.94 5.61
N ASN A 203 -28.60 2.95 5.85
CA ASN A 203 -29.40 4.19 5.95
C ASN A 203 -29.79 4.56 7.38
N VAL A 204 -29.18 3.91 8.38
CA VAL A 204 -29.29 4.31 9.80
C VAL A 204 -28.81 5.77 9.97
N SER A 205 -29.40 6.50 10.92
CA SER A 205 -29.08 7.90 11.18
C SER A 205 -27.61 8.10 11.57
N ILE A 206 -27.09 9.31 11.36
CA ILE A 206 -25.71 9.66 11.72
C ILE A 206 -25.49 9.48 13.23
N GLU A 207 -26.43 9.97 14.05
CA GLU A 207 -26.36 9.92 15.52
C GLU A 207 -26.27 8.48 16.04
N GLU A 208 -27.06 7.57 15.48
CA GLU A 208 -27.02 6.17 15.89
C GLU A 208 -25.72 5.50 15.43
N ASN A 209 -25.22 5.81 14.23
CA ASN A 209 -23.92 5.33 13.78
C ASN A 209 -22.76 5.81 14.66
N GLU A 210 -22.78 7.07 15.12
CA GLU A 210 -21.77 7.59 16.05
C GLU A 210 -21.80 6.83 17.37
N LYS A 211 -22.99 6.62 17.92
CA LYS A 211 -23.18 5.89 19.18
C LYS A 211 -22.69 4.44 19.08
N GLU A 212 -23.05 3.73 18.02
CA GLU A 212 -22.61 2.34 17.82
C GLU A 212 -21.10 2.26 17.56
N PHE A 213 -20.53 3.21 16.83
CA PHE A 213 -19.09 3.27 16.61
C PHE A 213 -18.32 3.51 17.91
N GLU A 214 -18.80 4.40 18.79
CA GLU A 214 -18.19 4.58 20.12
C GLU A 214 -18.27 3.33 21.00
N LYS A 215 -19.33 2.51 20.87
CA LYS A 215 -19.38 1.20 21.54
C LYS A 215 -18.34 0.22 20.99
N MET A 216 -18.10 0.22 19.67
CA MET A 216 -17.04 -0.58 19.05
C MET A 216 -15.66 -0.20 19.62
N LEU A 217 -15.36 1.10 19.70
CA LEU A 217 -14.08 1.59 20.21
C LEU A 217 -13.85 1.23 21.69
N LYS A 218 -14.90 1.20 22.50
CA LYS A 218 -14.84 0.81 23.91
C LYS A 218 -14.73 -0.71 24.12
N GLY A 219 -14.82 -1.51 23.05
CA GLY A 219 -14.82 -2.98 23.15
C GLY A 219 -16.12 -3.56 23.70
N ASN A 220 -17.22 -2.80 23.66
CA ASN A 220 -18.52 -3.23 24.20
C ASN A 220 -19.30 -4.18 23.24
N ILE A 221 -18.75 -4.44 22.05
CA ILE A 221 -19.35 -5.30 21.03
C ILE A 221 -18.29 -6.30 20.57
N LYS A 222 -18.70 -7.56 20.37
CA LYS A 222 -17.81 -8.59 19.82
C LYS A 222 -17.39 -8.19 18.39
N MET A 223 -16.09 -8.08 18.13
CA MET A 223 -15.57 -7.59 16.84
C MET A 223 -16.05 -8.38 15.62
N GLU A 224 -16.35 -9.68 15.78
CA GLU A 224 -16.77 -10.56 14.67
C GLU A 224 -18.23 -10.35 14.24
N SER A 225 -19.01 -9.54 14.98
CA SER A 225 -20.43 -9.30 14.73
C SER A 225 -20.74 -7.85 14.35
N VAL A 226 -19.72 -7.01 14.12
CA VAL A 226 -19.91 -5.60 13.79
C VAL A 226 -18.77 -5.09 12.91
N PHE A 227 -19.11 -4.34 11.87
CA PHE A 227 -18.16 -3.83 10.90
C PHE A 227 -18.35 -2.34 10.71
N TYR A 228 -17.25 -1.61 10.56
CA TYR A 228 -17.28 -0.24 10.05
C TYR A 228 -17.24 -0.30 8.51
N ALA A 229 -18.25 0.27 7.85
CA ALA A 229 -18.40 0.19 6.40
C ALA A 229 -18.52 1.58 5.77
N LEU A 230 -17.88 1.76 4.61
CA LEU A 230 -18.02 2.98 3.81
C LEU A 230 -19.30 2.92 2.96
N LYS A 231 -19.97 4.06 2.81
CA LYS A 231 -21.08 4.23 1.86
C LYS A 231 -20.53 4.58 0.48
N CYS A 232 -19.90 3.61 -0.18
CA CYS A 232 -19.47 3.76 -1.57
C CYS A 232 -20.49 3.16 -2.55
N HIS A 233 -20.46 3.64 -3.80
CA HIS A 233 -21.01 2.95 -4.95
C HIS A 233 -19.83 2.26 -5.66
N TRP A 234 -19.82 0.93 -5.69
CA TRP A 234 -18.68 0.16 -6.20
C TRP A 234 -18.44 0.34 -7.70
N ASN A 235 -19.44 0.81 -8.45
CA ASN A 235 -19.34 1.09 -9.88
C ASN A 235 -18.88 2.52 -10.19
N GLN A 236 -18.85 3.43 -9.21
CA GLN A 236 -18.26 4.74 -9.41
C GLN A 236 -16.74 4.59 -9.41
N ARG A 237 -16.15 4.57 -10.61
CA ARG A 237 -14.72 4.86 -10.76
C ARG A 237 -14.47 6.21 -10.11
N ILE A 238 -13.63 6.24 -9.08
CA ILE A 238 -13.09 7.49 -8.55
C ILE A 238 -12.32 8.12 -9.72
N LEU A 239 -12.91 9.16 -10.33
CA LEU A 239 -12.36 9.92 -11.45
C LEU A 239 -11.25 10.87 -11.00
#